data_AF-A0A2P6AQ70-F1
#
_entry.id   AF-A0A2P6AQ70-F1
#
_cell.length_a   1.000
_cell.length_b   1.000
_cell.length_c   1.000
_cell.angle_alpha   90.00
_cell.angle_beta   90.00
_cell.angle_gamma   90.00
#
_symmetry.space_group_name_H-M   'P 1'
#
loop_
_entity.id
_entity.type
_entity.pdbx_description
1 polymer ?
#
loop_
_entity_poly.entity_id
_entity_poly.type
_entity_poly.pdbx_seq_one_letter_code
_entity_poly.pdbx_strand_id
1 'polypeptide(L)'
;MPGDFVQGPCARLESVREGRWNRYAPRPVKIPLTRFMERDQRNRPCWVAVAPDQCLQGLIAHHGDDRRVYVVTVDAPPDSPHGQPRQPRLIPRG
;
A
#
# COMPACT_ATOMS: atom_id res chain seq x y z
N MET A 1 -13.79 19.71 -0.40
CA MET A 1 -13.63 19.24 1.00
C MET A 1 -12.66 18.05 0.99
N PRO A 2 -11.76 17.87 1.97
CA PRO A 2 -11.03 16.60 2.10
C PRO A 2 -12.02 15.55 2.63
N GLY A 3 -12.89 15.03 1.74
CA GLY A 3 -14.21 14.54 2.16
C GLY A 3 -14.38 13.02 2.17
N ASP A 4 -14.22 12.35 1.03
CA ASP A 4 -14.92 11.06 0.88
C ASP A 4 -14.02 9.82 0.93
N PHE A 5 -12.73 10.01 0.68
CA PHE A 5 -11.74 8.95 0.66
C PHE A 5 -11.03 8.81 2.01
N VAL A 6 -10.56 7.60 2.32
CA VAL A 6 -9.67 7.35 3.47
C VAL A 6 -8.44 8.25 3.35
N GLN A 7 -8.07 8.92 4.44
CA GLN A 7 -6.92 9.82 4.45
C GLN A 7 -5.61 9.03 4.46
N GLY A 8 -4.60 9.59 3.79
CA GLY A 8 -3.30 8.96 3.59
C GLY A 8 -3.22 8.03 2.37
N PRO A 9 -2.04 7.49 2.06
CA PRO A 9 -1.79 6.72 0.84
C PRO A 9 -1.98 5.20 0.99
N CYS A 10 -2.27 4.70 2.20
CA CYS A 10 -2.16 3.27 2.51
C CYS A 10 -3.51 2.62 2.86
N ALA A 11 -3.66 1.36 2.47
CA ALA A 11 -4.76 0.47 2.86
C ALA A 11 -4.21 -0.77 3.56
N ARG A 12 -4.54 -0.97 4.85
CA ARG A 12 -4.07 -2.15 5.59
C ARG A 12 -4.76 -3.41 5.06
N LEU A 13 -3.99 -4.47 4.76
CA LEU A 13 -4.54 -5.71 4.21
C LEU A 13 -5.61 -6.32 5.13
N GLU A 14 -5.42 -6.28 6.46
CA GLU A 14 -6.42 -6.76 7.41
C GLU A 14 -7.74 -5.97 7.30
N SER A 15 -7.66 -4.65 7.18
CA SER A 15 -8.84 -3.79 7.04
C SER A 15 -9.59 -4.03 5.73
N VAL A 16 -8.86 -4.35 4.67
CA VAL A 16 -9.45 -4.74 3.39
C VAL A 16 -10.17 -6.09 3.54
N ARG A 17 -9.54 -7.08 4.17
CA ARG A 17 -10.12 -8.42 4.39
C ARG A 17 -11.36 -8.40 5.30
N GLU A 18 -11.36 -7.53 6.30
CA GLU A 18 -12.49 -7.33 7.21
C GLU A 18 -13.64 -6.52 6.58
N GLY A 19 -13.53 -6.13 5.30
CA GLY A 19 -14.59 -5.42 4.58
C GLY A 19 -14.73 -3.94 4.93
N ARG A 20 -13.79 -3.34 5.67
CA ARG A 20 -13.84 -1.90 6.04
C ARG A 20 -13.78 -0.97 4.82
N TRP A 21 -13.34 -1.49 3.68
CA TRP A 21 -13.27 -0.76 2.41
C TRP A 21 -14.48 -0.96 1.50
N ASN A 22 -15.43 -1.84 1.84
CA ASN A 22 -16.53 -2.25 0.94
C ASN A 22 -17.37 -1.09 0.41
N ARG A 23 -17.54 -0.02 1.21
CA ARG A 23 -18.25 1.21 0.80
C ARG A 23 -17.63 1.92 -0.41
N TYR A 24 -16.38 1.59 -0.75
CA TYR A 24 -15.65 2.15 -1.88
C TYR A 24 -15.55 1.22 -3.09
N ALA A 25 -16.31 0.12 -3.11
CA ALA A 25 -16.24 -0.93 -4.14
C ALA A 25 -14.78 -1.29 -4.50
N PRO A 26 -13.97 -1.71 -3.51
CA PRO A 26 -12.52 -1.78 -3.66
C PRO A 26 -12.15 -2.87 -4.66
N ARG A 27 -11.24 -2.57 -5.59
CA ARG A 27 -10.67 -3.56 -6.50
C ARG A 27 -9.16 -3.68 -6.31
N PRO A 28 -8.61 -4.90 -6.23
CA PRO A 28 -7.16 -5.08 -6.19
C PRO A 28 -6.55 -4.66 -7.53
N VAL A 29 -5.42 -3.96 -7.47
CA VAL A 29 -4.63 -3.56 -8.65
C VAL A 29 -3.15 -3.89 -8.43
N LYS A 30 -2.40 -4.04 -9.51
CA LYS A 30 -0.93 -4.17 -9.49
C LYS A 30 -0.32 -2.81 -9.81
N ILE A 31 0.61 -2.34 -8.99
CA ILE A 31 1.34 -1.09 -9.22
C ILE A 31 2.77 -1.50 -9.64
N PRO A 32 3.13 -1.42 -10.93
CA PRO A 32 4.47 -1.74 -11.39
C PRO A 32 5.44 -0.61 -11.05
N LEU A 33 6.59 -0.95 -10.47
CA LEU A 33 7.68 -0.03 -10.16
C LEU A 33 9.00 -0.79 -10.04
N THR A 34 10.11 -0.07 -10.10
CA THR A 34 11.46 -0.61 -9.91
C THR A 34 11.98 -0.42 -8.49
N ARG A 35 11.48 0.60 -7.76
CA ARG A 35 11.87 0.92 -6.39
C ARG A 35 10.86 1.85 -5.71
N PHE A 36 10.80 1.82 -4.38
CA PHE A 36 10.06 2.79 -3.56
C PHE A 36 10.93 3.27 -2.40
N MET A 37 10.50 4.35 -1.73
CA MET A 37 11.24 4.94 -0.62
C MET A 37 10.45 4.78 0.67
N GLU A 38 11.10 4.25 1.70
CA GLU A 38 10.65 4.27 3.08
C GLU A 38 11.54 5.20 3.91
N ARG A 39 11.08 5.53 5.11
CA ARG A 39 11.90 6.20 6.10
C ARG A 39 12.27 5.22 7.19
N ASP A 40 13.53 5.21 7.61
CA ASP A 40 13.94 4.43 8.77
C ASP A 40 13.43 5.07 10.09
N GLN A 41 13.70 4.42 11.22
CA GLN A 41 13.36 4.94 12.55
C GLN A 41 14.02 6.30 12.88
N ARG A 42 15.06 6.70 12.15
CA ARG A 42 15.75 8.00 12.28
C ARG A 42 15.27 9.00 11.22
N ASN A 43 14.14 8.73 10.55
CA ASN A 43 13.53 9.54 9.51
C ASN A 43 14.39 9.71 8.23
N ARG A 44 15.42 8.88 8.05
CA ARG A 44 16.31 8.92 6.88
C ARG A 44 15.68 8.15 5.70
N PRO A 45 15.82 8.63 4.46
CA PRO A 45 15.28 7.94 3.30
C PRO A 45 16.06 6.65 3.01
N CYS A 46 15.33 5.54 2.88
CA CYS A 46 15.84 4.24 2.47
C CYS A 46 15.11 3.81 1.18
N TRP A 47 15.86 3.60 0.11
CA TRP A 47 15.31 3.09 -1.14
C TRP A 47 15.28 1.57 -1.14
N VAL A 48 14.11 1.00 -1.39
CA VAL A 48 13.88 -0.44 -1.49
C VAL A 48 13.72 -0.79 -2.97
N ALA A 49 14.58 -1.66 -3.48
CA ALA A 49 14.47 -2.19 -4.83
C ALA A 49 13.34 -3.23 -4.91
N VAL A 50 12.59 -3.23 -6.01
CA VAL A 50 11.55 -4.21 -6.30
C VAL A 50 12.09 -5.18 -7.34
N ALA A 51 11.98 -6.49 -7.06
CA ALA A 51 12.40 -7.51 -8.01
C ALA A 51 11.60 -7.39 -9.34
N PRO A 52 12.21 -7.66 -10.51
CA PRO A 52 11.54 -7.46 -11.81
C PRO A 52 10.23 -8.24 -11.98
N ASP A 53 10.10 -9.37 -11.30
CA ASP A 53 8.95 -10.28 -11.26
C ASP A 53 7.94 -9.92 -10.17
N GLN A 54 8.16 -8.82 -9.43
CA GLN A 54 7.28 -8.33 -8.38
C GLN A 54 6.69 -6.95 -8.69
N CYS A 55 5.64 -6.60 -7.96
CA CYS A 55 5.02 -5.28 -7.99
C CYS A 55 4.37 -5.00 -6.62
N LEU A 56 4.02 -3.74 -6.37
CA LEU A 56 3.22 -3.42 -5.18
C LEU A 56 1.76 -3.81 -5.42
N GLN A 57 1.13 -4.40 -4.42
CA GLN A 57 -0.32 -4.50 -4.40
C GLN A 57 -0.91 -3.13 -4.11
N GLY A 58 -1.82 -2.69 -4.97
CA GLY A 58 -2.67 -1.55 -4.73
C GLY A 58 -4.14 -1.94 -4.50
N LEU A 59 -4.91 -0.95 -4.07
CA LEU A 59 -6.36 -0.99 -3.98
C LEU A 59 -6.90 0.26 -4.65
N ILE A 60 -7.73 0.10 -5.68
CA ILE A 60 -8.50 1.23 -6.22
C ILE A 60 -9.82 1.32 -5.47
N ALA A 61 -10.10 2.52 -4.94
CA ALA A 61 -11.31 2.90 -4.25
C ALA A 61 -12.10 3.86 -5.13
N HIS A 62 -13.42 3.72 -5.13
CA HIS A 62 -14.36 4.52 -5.92
C HIS A 62 -15.25 5.36 -5.01
N HIS A 63 -15.51 6.60 -5.40
CA HIS A 63 -16.51 7.46 -4.78
C HIS A 63 -17.11 8.40 -5.83
N GLY A 64 -18.39 8.22 -6.17
CA GLY A 64 -18.97 8.90 -7.33
C GLY A 64 -18.17 8.59 -8.60
N ASP A 65 -17.79 9.63 -9.33
CA ASP A 65 -16.94 9.54 -10.52
C ASP A 65 -15.44 9.48 -10.19
N ASP A 66 -15.07 9.74 -8.94
CA ASP A 66 -13.67 9.79 -8.51
C ASP A 66 -13.12 8.40 -8.18
N ARG A 67 -11.81 8.26 -8.42
CA ARG A 67 -11.04 7.07 -8.09
C ARG A 67 -9.74 7.44 -7.40
N ARG A 68 -9.37 6.66 -6.38
CA ARG A 68 -8.08 6.79 -5.69
C ARG A 68 -7.42 5.43 -5.54
N VAL A 69 -6.12 5.39 -5.81
CA VAL A 69 -5.28 4.21 -5.58
C VAL A 69 -4.56 4.34 -4.25
N TYR A 70 -4.59 3.27 -3.47
CA TYR A 70 -3.88 3.12 -2.21
C TYR A 70 -2.85 2.00 -2.32
N VAL A 71 -1.73 2.14 -1.63
CA VAL A 71 -0.76 1.04 -1.46
C VAL A 71 -1.27 0.11 -0.37
N VAL A 72 -1.36 -1.18 -0.66
CA VAL A 72 -1.71 -2.17 0.35
C VAL A 72 -0.51 -2.44 1.25
N THR A 73 -0.69 -2.36 2.56
CA THR A 73 0.37 -2.60 3.56
C THR A 73 0.07 -3.82 4.41
N VAL A 74 1.12 -4.47 4.90
CA VAL A 74 1.08 -5.59 5.86
C VAL A 74 1.94 -5.26 7.08
N ASP A 75 1.80 -6.05 8.15
CA ASP A 75 2.75 -6.04 9.25
C ASP A 75 4.18 -6.29 8.74
N ALA A 76 5.10 -5.44 9.20
CA ALA A 76 6.50 -5.69 8.97
C ALA A 76 6.94 -6.87 9.85
N PRO A 77 7.85 -7.74 9.37
CA PRO A 77 8.45 -8.75 10.21
C PRO A 77 9.23 -8.09 11.36
N PRO A 78 9.41 -8.77 12.50
CA PRO A 78 10.14 -8.24 13.66
C PRO A 78 11.54 -7.70 13.31
N ASP A 79 12.21 -8.37 12.38
CA ASP A 79 13.58 -8.04 11.93
C ASP A 79 13.60 -7.13 10.69
N SER A 80 12.53 -6.37 10.45
CA SER A 80 12.49 -5.45 9.31
C SER A 80 13.61 -4.41 9.40
N PRO A 81 14.45 -4.26 8.36
CA PRO A 81 15.66 -3.43 8.43
C PRO A 81 15.36 -1.93 8.62
N HIS A 82 14.14 -1.49 8.26
CA HIS A 82 13.73 -0.08 8.38
C HIS A 82 13.02 0.22 9.70
N GLY A 83 12.66 -0.81 10.47
CA GLY A 83 12.02 -0.68 11.78
C GLY A 83 10.66 0.01 11.76
N GLN A 84 10.03 0.12 10.58
CA GLN A 84 8.65 0.55 10.42
C GLN A 84 7.71 -0.57 10.84
N PRO A 85 6.59 -0.29 11.53
CA PRO A 85 5.64 -1.32 11.96
C PRO A 85 4.92 -2.00 10.78
N ARG A 86 4.92 -1.36 9.62
CA ARG A 86 4.22 -1.80 8.41
C ARG A 86 5.10 -1.59 7.19
N GLN A 87 4.90 -2.42 6.18
CA GLN A 87 5.59 -2.31 4.90
C GLN A 87 4.60 -2.48 3.72
N PRO A 88 4.86 -1.87 2.56
CA PRO A 88 4.13 -2.14 1.32
C PRO A 88 4.15 -3.62 0.97
N ARG A 89 3.01 -4.17 0.54
CA ARG A 89 2.89 -5.57 0.16
C ARG A 89 3.38 -5.77 -1.27
N LEU A 90 4.49 -6.47 -1.42
CA LEU A 90 4.96 -6.98 -2.71
C LEU A 90 4.22 -8.27 -3.09
N ILE A 91 3.86 -8.39 -4.37
CA ILE A 91 3.20 -9.56 -4.96
C ILE A 91 3.84 -9.91 -6.31
N PRO A 92 3.70 -11.16 -6.79
CA PRO A 92 4.10 -11.51 -8.15
C PRO A 92 3.43 -10.59 -9.19
N ARG A 93 4.21 -10.21 -10.20
CA ARG A 93 3.77 -9.36 -11.31
C ARG A 93 2.92 -10.14 -12.31
N GLY A 94 3.22 -11.43 -12.51
CA GLY A 94 2.47 -12.37 -13.37
C GLY A 94 1.02 -12.53 -12.96
#